data_AF-A0A183H8M6-F1
#
_entry.id   AF-A0A183H8M6-F1
#
_cell.length_a   1.000
_cell.length_b   1.000
_cell.length_c   1.000
_cell.angle_alpha   90.00
_cell.angle_beta   90.00
_cell.angle_gamma   90.00
#
_symmetry.space_group_name_H-M   'P 1'
#
loop_
_entity.id
_entity.type
_entity.pdbx_description
1 polymer ?
#
loop_
_entity_poly.entity_id
_entity_poly.type
_entity_poly.pdbx_seq_one_letter_code
_entity_poly.pdbx_strand_id
1 'polypeptide(L)'
;MNFDKPEFVQEQTADRFLASGKTPSSKPNEFHYRCNYLYRAASLLCSQSSDNNGLETLSKLYLREMKELCLVEMIRLEKDFGRTICKRCKNIFVARFNGTQSIMIRFNKKKQMVRTCLSCGAKKHFLKNSRYLSRNERDHYQIEIGKRQQEVSAEEVHQVFPNID
;
A
#
# COMPACT_ATOMS: atom_id res chain seq x y z
N MET A 1 -55.12 -31.55 4.00
CA MET A 1 -53.88 -31.90 4.72
C MET A 1 -53.11 -30.61 4.91
N ASN A 2 -53.34 -29.94 6.03
CA ASN A 2 -52.52 -28.85 6.53
C ASN A 2 -51.50 -29.50 7.47
N PHE A 3 -50.22 -29.18 7.31
CA PHE A 3 -49.23 -29.44 8.33
C PHE A 3 -48.44 -28.16 8.56
N ASP A 4 -48.59 -27.70 9.80
CA ASP A 4 -48.14 -26.45 10.36
C ASP A 4 -46.61 -26.32 10.40
N LYS A 5 -46.17 -25.06 10.38
CA LYS A 5 -44.82 -24.62 10.77
C LYS A 5 -44.49 -25.12 12.18
N PRO A 6 -43.27 -25.62 12.42
CA PRO A 6 -42.69 -25.58 13.75
C PRO A 6 -42.02 -24.22 13.98
N GLU A 7 -42.58 -23.43 14.90
CA GLU A 7 -41.79 -22.46 15.68
C GLU A 7 -40.82 -23.25 16.57
N PHE A 8 -39.54 -22.90 16.53
CA PHE A 8 -38.57 -23.37 17.52
C PHE A 8 -37.92 -22.15 18.18
N VAL A 9 -38.04 -22.15 19.50
CA VAL A 9 -37.71 -21.10 20.44
C VAL A 9 -36.20 -20.90 20.55
N GLN A 10 -35.84 -19.66 20.86
CA GLN A 10 -34.50 -19.14 21.11
C GLN A 10 -33.66 -20.00 22.07
N GLU A 11 -32.43 -20.30 21.65
CA GLU A 11 -31.33 -20.53 22.58
C GLU A 11 -30.25 -19.48 22.31
N GLN A 12 -30.24 -18.46 23.15
CA GLN A 12 -29.25 -17.39 23.18
C GLN A 12 -27.95 -17.93 23.79
N THR A 13 -27.11 -18.57 22.98
CA THR A 13 -25.69 -18.71 23.34
C THR A 13 -24.98 -17.40 23.01
N ALA A 14 -24.94 -16.52 24.00
CA ALA A 14 -24.11 -15.34 24.01
C ALA A 14 -22.63 -15.75 24.02
N ASP A 15 -22.05 -15.98 22.84
CA ASP A 15 -20.61 -16.03 22.70
C ASP A 15 -20.06 -14.62 22.95
N ARG A 16 -19.57 -14.45 24.19
CA ARG A 16 -18.82 -13.31 24.70
C ARG A 16 -17.52 -13.16 23.92
N PHE A 17 -17.58 -12.64 22.70
CA PHE A 17 -16.44 -11.94 22.14
C PHE A 17 -16.32 -10.61 22.87
N LEU A 18 -15.47 -10.60 23.91
CA LEU A 18 -14.91 -9.37 24.46
C LEU A 18 -14.40 -8.53 23.28
N ALA A 19 -15.14 -7.47 22.98
CA ALA A 19 -14.63 -6.33 22.25
C ALA A 19 -13.52 -5.71 23.09
N SER A 20 -12.32 -6.29 23.00
CA SER A 20 -11.09 -5.61 23.35
C SER A 20 -10.99 -4.44 22.37
N GLY A 21 -11.49 -3.28 22.80
CA GLY A 21 -11.31 -1.98 22.16
C GLY A 21 -9.85 -1.55 22.18
N LYS A 22 -8.96 -2.37 21.60
CA LYS A 22 -7.63 -1.92 21.21
C LYS A 22 -7.87 -0.98 20.03
N THR A 23 -7.87 0.31 20.33
CA THR A 23 -7.61 1.32 19.32
C THR A 23 -6.38 0.84 18.52
N PRO A 24 -6.46 0.74 17.19
CA PRO A 24 -5.29 0.40 16.40
C PRO A 24 -4.18 1.37 16.79
N SER A 25 -3.06 0.85 17.30
CA SER A 25 -1.91 1.71 17.60
C SER A 25 -1.58 2.48 16.34
N SER A 26 -1.57 3.82 16.38
CA SER A 26 -1.35 4.64 15.18
C SER A 26 0.05 4.46 14.58
N LYS A 27 0.95 3.79 15.30
CA LYS A 27 2.30 3.46 14.86
C LYS A 27 2.31 2.16 14.05
N PRO A 28 2.98 2.13 12.89
CA PRO A 28 3.20 0.90 12.14
C PRO A 28 3.83 -0.17 13.04
N ASN A 29 3.38 -1.42 12.92
CA ASN A 29 4.04 -2.55 13.60
C ASN A 29 5.50 -2.69 13.11
N GLU A 30 6.41 -3.24 13.92
CA GLU A 30 7.82 -3.48 13.61
C GLU A 30 8.02 -4.08 12.21
N PHE A 31 7.17 -5.03 11.82
CA PHE A 31 7.26 -5.65 10.51
C PHE A 31 6.94 -4.72 9.33
N HIS A 32 6.12 -3.68 9.53
CA HIS A 32 5.94 -2.64 8.51
C HIS A 32 7.24 -1.84 8.34
N TYR A 33 7.95 -1.55 9.42
CA TYR A 33 9.27 -0.92 9.36
C TYR A 33 10.29 -1.81 8.66
N ARG A 34 10.33 -3.11 8.98
CA ARG A 34 11.21 -4.09 8.29
C ARG A 34 10.89 -4.19 6.80
N CYS A 35 9.61 -4.26 6.42
CA CYS A 35 9.19 -4.24 5.01
C CYS A 35 9.67 -2.97 4.29
N ASN A 36 9.45 -1.81 4.91
CA ASN A 36 9.88 -0.53 4.35
C ASN A 36 11.41 -0.46 4.20
N TYR A 37 12.16 -0.91 5.22
CA TYR A 37 13.62 -0.96 5.16
C TYR A 37 14.11 -1.82 3.98
N LEU A 38 13.60 -3.06 3.85
CA LEU A 38 13.98 -3.96 2.75
C LEU A 38 13.65 -3.36 1.38
N TYR A 39 12.48 -2.73 1.24
CA TYR A 39 12.09 -2.04 0.01
C TYR A 39 13.04 -0.88 -0.33
N ARG A 40 13.37 -0.03 0.65
CA ARG A 40 14.24 1.13 0.46
C ARG A 40 15.67 0.71 0.14
N ALA A 41 16.20 -0.29 0.83
CA ALA A 41 17.52 -0.86 0.54
C ALA A 41 17.57 -1.43 -0.88
N ALA A 42 16.55 -2.19 -1.28
CA ALA A 42 16.44 -2.72 -2.65
C ALA A 42 16.37 -1.61 -3.70
N SER A 43 15.61 -0.55 -3.43
CA SER A 43 15.50 0.62 -4.30
C SER A 43 16.84 1.31 -4.51
N LEU A 44 17.59 1.55 -3.43
CA LEU A 44 18.90 2.21 -3.47
C LEU A 44 19.92 1.38 -4.26
N LEU A 45 20.01 0.08 -3.98
CA LEU A 45 20.91 -0.83 -4.70
C LEU A 45 20.59 -0.88 -6.20
N CYS A 46 19.31 -0.92 -6.56
CA CYS A 46 18.90 -0.92 -7.96
C CYS A 46 19.11 0.45 -8.63
N SER A 47 19.02 1.57 -7.92
CA SER A 47 19.31 2.88 -8.52
C SER A 47 20.80 3.06 -8.81
N GLN A 48 21.65 2.45 -7.97
CA GLN A 48 23.11 2.45 -8.10
C GLN A 48 23.64 1.38 -9.07
N SER A 49 22.82 0.39 -9.46
CA SER A 49 23.27 -0.64 -10.39
C SER A 49 23.47 -0.09 -11.80
N SER A 50 24.69 -0.21 -12.33
CA SER A 50 24.99 -0.16 -13.75
C SER A 50 25.07 -1.58 -14.31
N ASP A 51 24.32 -1.86 -15.37
CA ASP A 51 24.21 -3.18 -16.03
C ASP A 51 23.81 -4.33 -15.09
N ASN A 52 23.84 -5.57 -15.60
CA ASN A 52 23.44 -6.79 -14.88
C ASN A 52 24.45 -7.17 -13.77
N ASN A 53 24.71 -6.27 -12.83
CA ASN A 53 25.72 -6.40 -11.80
C ASN A 53 25.17 -7.05 -10.51
N GLY A 54 26.07 -7.33 -9.57
CA GLY A 54 25.72 -7.94 -8.27
C GLY A 54 24.71 -7.12 -7.45
N LEU A 55 24.68 -5.79 -7.61
CA LEU A 55 23.74 -4.92 -6.91
C LEU A 55 22.29 -5.14 -7.36
N GLU A 56 22.05 -5.38 -8.65
CA GLU A 56 20.72 -5.74 -9.14
C GLU A 56 20.26 -7.08 -8.55
N THR A 57 21.18 -8.05 -8.42
CA THR A 57 20.88 -9.35 -7.81
C THR A 57 20.56 -9.21 -6.32
N LEU A 58 21.33 -8.40 -5.59
CA LEU A 58 21.09 -8.11 -4.18
C LEU A 58 19.77 -7.36 -3.96
N SER A 59 19.43 -6.42 -4.85
CA SER A 59 18.13 -5.75 -4.83
C SER A 59 16.96 -6.75 -4.96
N LYS A 60 17.06 -7.69 -5.91
CA LYS A 60 16.05 -8.75 -6.09
C LYS A 60 15.94 -9.66 -4.86
N LEU A 61 17.06 -9.94 -4.18
CA LEU A 61 17.09 -10.71 -2.94
C LEU A 61 16.30 -10.00 -1.85
N TYR A 62 16.57 -8.74 -1.56
CA TYR A 62 15.82 -7.97 -0.55
C TYR A 62 14.32 -7.90 -0.85
N LEU A 63 13.91 -7.82 -2.11
CA LEU A 63 12.50 -7.84 -2.48
C LEU A 63 11.85 -9.22 -2.37
N ARG A 64 12.65 -10.29 -2.41
CA ARG A 64 12.20 -11.64 -2.08
C ARG A 64 11.97 -11.77 -0.59
N GLU A 65 12.96 -11.39 0.22
CA GLU A 65 12.86 -11.40 1.69
C GLU A 65 11.68 -10.55 2.19
N MET A 66 11.49 -9.36 1.62
CA MET A 66 10.34 -8.51 1.96
C MET A 66 8.99 -9.19 1.68
N LYS A 67 8.89 -9.93 0.56
CA LYS A 67 7.66 -10.66 0.21
C LYS A 67 7.45 -11.88 1.10
N GLU A 68 8.52 -12.56 1.47
CA GLU A 68 8.48 -13.69 2.40
C GLU A 68 8.03 -13.21 3.78
N LEU A 69 8.61 -12.11 4.28
CA LEU A 69 8.18 -11.48 5.53
C LEU A 69 6.68 -11.12 5.50
N CYS A 70 6.19 -10.54 4.40
CA CYS A 70 4.77 -10.25 4.24
C CYS A 70 3.88 -11.50 4.28
N LEU A 71 4.37 -12.62 3.73
CA LEU A 71 3.64 -13.89 3.71
C LEU A 71 3.58 -14.51 5.11
N VAL A 72 4.73 -14.62 5.78
CA VAL A 72 4.88 -15.24 7.10
C VAL A 72 4.11 -14.44 8.16
N GLU A 73 4.26 -13.12 8.16
CA GLU A 73 3.65 -12.24 9.17
C GLU A 73 2.21 -11.81 8.81
N MET A 74 1.66 -12.36 7.73
CA MET A 74 0.32 -12.03 7.21
C MET A 74 0.10 -10.52 7.00
N ILE A 75 1.15 -9.81 6.57
CA ILE A 75 1.10 -8.37 6.33
C ILE A 75 0.66 -8.10 4.91
N ARG A 76 -0.36 -7.25 4.79
CA ARG A 76 -0.80 -6.80 3.49
C ARG A 76 0.21 -5.81 2.90
N LEU A 77 0.91 -6.24 1.87
CA LEU A 77 1.83 -5.37 1.14
C LEU A 77 1.11 -4.11 0.62
N GLU A 78 1.74 -2.96 0.84
CA GLU A 78 1.26 -1.69 0.32
C GLU A 78 1.14 -1.72 -1.21
N LYS A 79 0.05 -1.15 -1.73
CA LYS A 79 -0.26 -1.21 -3.16
C LYS A 79 0.85 -0.58 -4.00
N ASP A 80 1.50 0.47 -3.50
CA ASP A 80 2.56 1.17 -4.24
C ASP A 80 3.84 0.36 -4.36
N PHE A 81 4.25 -0.35 -3.31
CA PHE A 81 5.35 -1.33 -3.41
C PHE A 81 4.98 -2.44 -4.40
N GLY A 82 3.75 -2.96 -4.27
CA GLY A 82 3.22 -3.97 -5.19
C GLY A 82 3.21 -3.50 -6.65
N ARG A 83 3.03 -2.20 -6.92
CA ARG A 83 3.03 -1.60 -8.27
C ARG A 83 4.44 -1.46 -8.85
N THR A 84 5.45 -1.16 -8.03
CA THR A 84 6.86 -0.92 -8.45
C THR A 84 7.70 -2.20 -8.58
N ILE A 85 7.26 -3.35 -8.05
CA ILE A 85 8.06 -4.59 -8.10
C ILE A 85 7.55 -5.55 -9.18
N CYS A 86 8.40 -6.04 -10.08
CA CYS A 86 8.03 -7.06 -11.06
C CYS A 86 7.43 -8.30 -10.38
N LYS A 87 6.29 -8.78 -10.90
CA LYS A 87 5.61 -9.96 -10.34
C LYS A 87 6.42 -11.25 -10.48
N ARG A 88 7.23 -11.35 -11.55
CA ARG A 88 8.01 -12.55 -11.91
C ARG A 88 9.43 -12.48 -11.34
N CYS A 89 10.31 -11.69 -11.96
CA CYS A 89 11.75 -11.66 -11.60
C CYS A 89 12.09 -10.77 -10.38
N LYS A 90 11.09 -10.16 -9.73
CA LYS A 90 11.26 -9.24 -8.60
C LYS A 90 12.14 -8.01 -8.87
N ASN A 91 12.48 -7.70 -10.13
CA ASN A 91 13.15 -6.44 -10.46
C ASN A 91 12.27 -5.24 -10.08
N ILE A 92 12.87 -4.18 -9.54
CA ILE A 92 12.16 -2.97 -9.11
C ILE A 92 12.18 -1.87 -10.18
N PHE A 93 11.07 -1.16 -10.30
CA PHE A 93 10.86 -0.10 -11.26
C PHE A 93 11.18 1.26 -10.63
N VAL A 94 12.48 1.56 -10.57
CA VAL A 94 13.02 2.83 -10.04
C VAL A 94 13.87 3.51 -11.10
N ALA A 95 14.04 4.82 -10.96
CA ALA A 95 15.00 5.57 -11.78
C ALA A 95 16.42 5.10 -11.44
N ARG A 96 17.23 4.86 -12.48
CA ARG A 96 18.64 4.52 -12.36
C ARG A 96 19.49 5.74 -12.72
N PHE A 97 20.64 5.91 -12.06
CA PHE A 97 21.51 7.05 -12.30
C PHE A 97 22.06 7.11 -13.74
N ASN A 98 22.26 5.96 -14.36
CA ASN A 98 22.71 5.85 -15.75
C ASN A 98 21.58 6.04 -16.80
N GLY A 99 20.39 6.48 -16.38
CA GLY A 99 19.23 6.66 -17.26
C GLY A 99 18.59 5.36 -17.77
N THR A 100 19.09 4.19 -17.37
CA THR A 100 18.54 2.90 -17.81
C THR A 100 17.14 2.69 -17.25
N GLN A 101 16.19 2.41 -18.15
CA GLN A 101 14.83 2.07 -17.75
C GLN A 101 14.70 0.57 -17.47
N SER A 102 14.07 0.20 -16.36
CA SER A 102 13.74 -1.21 -16.04
C SER A 102 12.31 -1.60 -16.44
N ILE A 103 11.54 -0.63 -16.94
CA ILE A 103 10.12 -0.74 -17.26
C ILE A 103 9.77 0.04 -18.52
N MET A 104 8.86 -0.53 -19.32
CA MET A 104 8.19 0.16 -20.41
C MET A 104 6.71 0.35 -20.08
N ILE A 105 6.20 1.56 -20.28
CA ILE A 105 4.80 1.92 -20.03
C ILE A 105 4.10 2.23 -21.35
N ARG A 106 2.97 1.57 -21.62
CA ARG A 106 2.13 1.81 -22.81
C ARG A 106 0.65 1.74 -22.45
N PHE A 107 -0.21 2.36 -23.24
CA PHE A 107 -1.66 2.13 -23.16
C PHE A 107 -2.09 1.07 -24.17
N ASN A 108 -2.95 0.14 -23.76
CA ASN A 108 -3.55 -0.82 -24.70
C ASN A 108 -4.82 -0.25 -25.35
N LYS A 109 -5.40 -1.01 -26.30
CA LYS A 109 -6.65 -0.64 -26.99
C LYS A 109 -7.83 -0.38 -26.04
N LYS A 110 -7.81 -0.99 -24.84
CA LYS A 110 -8.81 -0.80 -23.78
C LYS A 110 -8.49 0.39 -22.85
N LYS A 111 -7.56 1.28 -23.24
CA LYS A 111 -7.09 2.43 -22.44
C LYS A 111 -6.54 2.04 -21.05
N GLN A 112 -6.04 0.82 -20.89
CA GLN A 112 -5.37 0.36 -19.67
C GLN A 112 -3.88 0.69 -19.74
N MET A 113 -3.32 1.17 -18.63
CA MET A 113 -1.88 1.34 -18.49
C MET A 113 -1.23 -0.04 -18.34
N VAL A 114 -0.36 -0.39 -19.27
CA VAL A 114 0.41 -1.63 -19.28
C VAL A 114 1.85 -1.31 -18.93
N ARG A 115 2.30 -1.88 -17.81
CA ARG A 115 3.70 -1.84 -17.36
C ARG A 115 4.38 -3.15 -17.72
N THR A 116 5.40 -3.10 -18.56
CA THR A 116 6.16 -4.27 -19.03
C THR A 116 7.56 -4.23 -18.43
N CYS A 117 7.94 -5.28 -17.69
CA CYS A 117 9.30 -5.41 -17.18
C CYS A 117 10.28 -5.66 -18.34
N LEU A 118 11.33 -4.84 -18.45
CA LEU A 118 12.32 -4.99 -19.52
C LEU A 118 13.27 -6.17 -19.30
N SER A 119 13.49 -6.59 -18.05
CA SER A 119 14.36 -7.74 -17.74
C SER A 119 13.72 -9.10 -18.05
N CYS A 120 12.38 -9.21 -18.05
CA CYS A 120 11.72 -10.51 -18.17
C CYS A 120 10.45 -10.51 -19.04
N GLY A 121 9.97 -9.36 -19.49
CA GLY A 121 8.76 -9.24 -20.32
C GLY A 121 7.44 -9.41 -19.55
N ALA A 122 7.46 -9.64 -18.23
CA ALA A 122 6.22 -9.75 -17.45
C ALA A 122 5.42 -8.45 -17.48
N LYS A 123 4.11 -8.56 -17.73
CA LYS A 123 3.19 -7.42 -17.86
C LYS A 123 2.28 -7.28 -16.64
N LYS A 124 2.06 -6.03 -16.21
CA LYS A 124 0.99 -5.63 -15.28
C LYS A 124 0.05 -4.67 -15.98
N HIS A 125 -1.25 -4.85 -15.75
CA HIS A 125 -2.30 -4.03 -16.36
C HIS A 125 -2.98 -3.24 -15.24
N PHE A 126 -3.14 -1.94 -15.45
CA PHE A 126 -3.80 -1.04 -14.53
C PHE A 126 -4.93 -0.33 -15.26
N LEU A 127 -6.13 -0.44 -14.69
CA LEU A 127 -7.28 0.34 -15.15
C LEU A 127 -7.03 1.82 -14.80
N LYS A 128 -7.26 2.70 -15.77
CA LYS A 128 -7.30 4.14 -15.52
C LYS A 128 -8.68 4.48 -14.98
N ASN A 129 -8.79 4.77 -13.69
CA ASN A 129 -10.02 5.28 -13.08
C ASN A 129 -9.66 6.50 -12.22
N SER A 130 -10.05 7.69 -12.68
CA SER A 130 -9.78 8.96 -11.98
C SER A 130 -10.61 9.14 -10.72
N ARG A 131 -11.72 8.40 -10.57
CA ARG A 131 -12.59 8.44 -9.39
C ARG A 131 -12.24 7.39 -8.35
N TYR A 132 -11.28 6.51 -8.63
CA TYR A 132 -10.92 5.44 -7.73
C TYR A 132 -9.75 5.84 -6.83
N LEU A 133 -9.99 5.75 -5.53
CA LEU A 133 -8.98 5.79 -4.49
C LEU A 133 -8.88 4.43 -3.80
N SER A 134 -7.67 3.96 -3.55
CA SER A 134 -7.41 2.84 -2.66
C SER A 134 -7.80 3.17 -1.22
N ARG A 135 -7.97 2.17 -0.36
CA ARG A 135 -8.29 2.36 1.06
C ARG A 135 -7.31 3.34 1.72
N ASN A 136 -6.01 3.07 1.60
CA ASN A 136 -4.96 3.93 2.16
C ASN A 136 -5.03 5.37 1.60
N GLU A 137 -5.23 5.53 0.29
CA GLU A 137 -5.37 6.86 -0.33
C GLU A 137 -6.61 7.61 0.21
N ARG A 138 -7.73 6.91 0.48
CA ARG A 138 -8.92 7.53 1.11
C ARG A 138 -8.65 7.93 2.55
N ASP A 139 -8.01 7.07 3.32
CA ASP A 139 -7.68 7.32 4.72
C ASP A 139 -6.76 8.54 4.84
N HIS A 140 -5.72 8.62 3.99
CA HIS A 140 -4.87 9.81 3.88
C HIS A 140 -5.65 11.08 3.51
N TYR A 141 -6.54 11.00 2.52
CA TYR A 141 -7.35 12.14 2.09
C TYR A 141 -8.27 12.65 3.22
N GLN A 142 -8.86 11.75 4.01
CA GLN A 142 -9.67 12.12 5.17
C GLN A 142 -8.84 12.78 6.28
N ILE A 143 -7.64 12.25 6.56
CA ILE A 143 -6.71 12.84 7.53
C ILE A 143 -6.31 14.26 7.09
N GLU A 144 -5.99 14.45 5.81
CA GLU A 144 -5.62 15.76 5.26
C GLU A 144 -6.77 16.77 5.32
N ILE A 145 -8.01 16.34 5.05
CA ILE A 145 -9.20 17.20 5.22
C ILE A 145 -9.36 17.60 6.68
N GLY A 146 -9.22 16.64 7.61
CA GLY A 146 -9.32 16.92 9.04
C GLY A 146 -8.27 17.94 9.51
N LYS A 147 -7.02 17.81 9.04
CA LYS A 147 -5.96 18.79 9.33
C LYS A 147 -6.28 20.18 8.82
N ARG A 148 -6.74 20.30 7.56
CA ARG A 148 -7.12 21.60 6.99
C ARG A 148 -8.29 22.25 7.72
N GLN A 149 -9.27 21.47 8.16
CA GLN A 149 -10.40 21.99 8.94
C GLN A 149 -9.95 22.49 10.33
N GLN A 150 -8.98 21.82 10.96
CA GLN A 150 -8.38 22.27 12.21
C GLN A 150 -7.55 23.54 12.03
N GLU A 151 -6.80 23.67 10.94
CA GLU A 151 -6.04 24.88 10.61
C GLU A 151 -6.96 26.08 10.35
N VAL A 152 -8.03 25.91 9.56
CA VAL A 152 -9.03 26.96 9.30
C VAL A 152 -9.74 27.38 10.60
N SER A 153 -10.13 26.43 11.45
CA SER A 153 -10.76 26.74 12.74
C SER A 153 -9.80 27.44 13.71
N ALA A 154 -8.50 27.12 13.69
CA ALA A 154 -7.50 27.78 14.52
C ALA A 154 -7.22 29.22 14.05
N GLU A 155 -7.20 29.46 12.73
CA GLU A 155 -7.08 30.80 12.15
C GLU A 155 -8.32 31.67 12.45
N GLU A 156 -9.53 31.11 12.38
CA GLU A 156 -10.76 31.80 12.76
C GLU A 156 -10.77 32.19 14.25
N VAL A 157 -10.33 31.30 15.14
CA VAL A 157 -10.22 31.60 16.58
C VAL A 157 -9.17 32.71 16.83
N HIS A 158 -8.07 32.72 16.09
CA HIS A 158 -7.05 33.77 16.18
C HIS A 158 -7.56 35.15 15.69
N GLN A 159 -8.45 35.17 14.69
CA GLN A 159 -9.07 36.42 14.21
C GLN A 159 -10.16 36.95 15.15
N VAL A 160 -10.86 36.08 15.88
CA VAL A 160 -11.93 36.46 16.82
C VAL A 160 -11.35 36.92 18.17
N PHE A 161 -10.21 36.38 18.59
CA PHE A 161 -9.50 36.80 19.79
C PHE A 161 -8.05 37.17 19.44
N PRO A 162 -7.80 38.33 18.81
CA PRO A 162 -6.43 38.82 18.71
C PRO A 162 -5.91 39.03 20.13
N ASN A 163 -4.70 38.55 20.42
CA ASN A 163 -4.09 38.64 21.75
C ASN A 163 -4.27 40.05 22.32
N ILE A 164 -5.04 40.15 23.41
CA ILE A 164 -5.19 41.38 24.17
C ILE A 164 -4.01 41.38 25.14
N ASP A 165 -3.01 42.21 24.84
CA ASP A 165 -1.89 42.52 25.74
C ASP A 165 -2.37 43.20 27.03
#